data_AF-A0A2E0JRA1-F1
#
_entry.id   AF-A0A2E0JRA1-F1
#
_cell.length_a   1.000
_cell.length_b   1.000
_cell.length_c   1.000
_cell.angle_alpha   90.00
_cell.angle_beta   90.00
_cell.angle_gamma   90.00
#
_symmetry.space_group_name_H-M   'P 1'
#
loop_
_entity.id
_entity.type
_entity.pdbx_description
1 polymer ?
#
loop_
_entity_poly.entity_id
_entity_poly.type
_entity_poly.pdbx_seq_one_letter_code
_entity_poly.pdbx_strand_id
1 'polypeptide(L)'
;MKFTQEQNLFINEFTKRLKDGNAAIFSGAGLSVAAGFIDWKQLLKDIALELNLDIDKELDLISLAQYHVNTKRSKSQLNKKILEEFVEDVEPTENHRILSRLPIKTFWTTNYDTLIEDTLKGYNKIVDVKHEVKQLSNTRHKRDAVVYKMHGDVNHSSDAIITKDQYEKYYLSHGPFITTLSGDLVTKTFLFIGFSFSDPNLDYILSRIRVNFGEENINHHYCFLRKVKLGDKGCNNEADFEYQTRKQILMIEDLKRFSVNAILVEQYQDITTILSELESRFKRNSIFISGSAEEYGDWGRSRAMKLVHKLSAKLIAKNYRVINGFGWGIGSAIINGALEQIYSNPKKYSEDQLVIKPFPQFATGEKELPELWQDYRTKMISLTGIIIFCFGNKYDEKGKDIINADGVETEFKIALEQGCLPIPLGSTGYSTKELWKVVIDKFEDIYGKDKEIKKELETLENEQNADKVIQSVIRIIEKINQK
;
A
#
# COMPACT_ATOMS: atom_id res chain seq x y z
N MET A 1 13.22 10.77 6.50
CA MET A 1 13.45 10.08 7.79
C MET A 1 14.43 8.93 7.56
N LYS A 2 15.32 8.60 8.50
CA LYS A 2 16.14 7.38 8.39
C LYS A 2 15.38 6.24 9.06
N PHE A 3 14.98 5.23 8.31
CA PHE A 3 14.35 4.02 8.84
C PHE A 3 15.38 3.16 9.57
N THR A 4 14.97 2.47 10.64
CA THR A 4 15.82 1.48 11.32
C THR A 4 16.09 0.28 10.40
N GLN A 5 17.09 -0.55 10.74
CA GLN A 5 17.36 -1.76 9.98
C GLN A 5 16.14 -2.69 9.95
N GLU A 6 15.48 -2.87 11.10
CA GLU A 6 14.26 -3.70 11.22
C GLU A 6 13.11 -3.16 10.36
N GLN A 7 12.89 -1.84 10.38
CA GLN A 7 11.87 -1.20 9.54
C GLN A 7 12.16 -1.41 8.04
N ASN A 8 13.42 -1.26 7.62
CA ASN A 8 13.82 -1.53 6.22
C ASN A 8 13.61 -2.99 5.82
N LEU A 9 13.97 -3.94 6.69
CA LEU A 9 13.75 -5.36 6.45
C LEU A 9 12.25 -5.68 6.31
N PHE A 10 11.42 -5.15 7.21
CA PHE A 10 9.96 -5.25 7.12
C PHE A 10 9.44 -4.70 5.80
N ILE A 11 9.82 -3.47 5.42
CA ILE A 11 9.34 -2.83 4.20
C ILE A 11 9.69 -3.71 2.98
N ASN A 12 10.92 -4.22 2.92
CA ASN A 12 11.38 -5.05 1.81
C ASN A 12 10.62 -6.38 1.72
N GLU A 13 10.49 -7.10 2.84
CA GLU A 13 9.77 -8.38 2.90
C GLU A 13 8.28 -8.18 2.60
N PHE A 14 7.62 -7.21 3.22
CA PHE A 14 6.19 -6.97 3.01
C PHE A 14 5.90 -6.46 1.58
N THR A 15 6.81 -5.68 0.98
CA THR A 15 6.73 -5.30 -0.45
C THR A 15 6.76 -6.53 -1.35
N LYS A 16 7.57 -7.55 -1.04
CA LYS A 16 7.56 -8.81 -1.78
C LYS A 16 6.22 -9.53 -1.65
N ARG A 17 5.66 -9.61 -0.44
CA ARG A 17 4.33 -10.23 -0.21
C ARG A 17 3.20 -9.50 -0.92
N LEU A 18 3.28 -8.17 -1.05
CA LEU A 18 2.35 -7.37 -1.84
C LEU A 18 2.43 -7.72 -3.33
N LYS A 19 3.65 -7.87 -3.88
CA LYS A 19 3.86 -8.28 -5.29
C LYS A 19 3.31 -9.67 -5.57
N ASP A 20 3.48 -10.59 -4.62
CA ASP A 20 3.00 -11.98 -4.74
C ASP A 20 1.48 -12.11 -4.51
N GLY A 21 0.79 -11.03 -4.13
CA GLY A 21 -0.65 -11.05 -3.82
C GLY A 21 -1.01 -11.78 -2.52
N ASN A 22 -0.04 -11.97 -1.63
CA ASN A 22 -0.14 -12.74 -0.40
C ASN A 22 -0.07 -11.87 0.88
N ALA A 23 -0.25 -10.57 0.76
CA ALA A 23 -0.35 -9.65 1.89
C ALA A 23 -1.81 -9.49 2.36
N ALA A 24 -2.01 -9.42 3.66
CA ALA A 24 -3.29 -9.12 4.30
C ALA A 24 -3.11 -8.09 5.41
N ILE A 25 -4.18 -7.35 5.73
CA ILE A 25 -4.21 -6.39 6.84
C ILE A 25 -5.15 -6.90 7.90
N PHE A 26 -4.74 -6.77 9.17
CA PHE A 26 -5.64 -6.86 10.31
C PHE A 26 -5.68 -5.51 11.02
N SER A 27 -6.84 -4.87 11.04
CA SER A 27 -7.04 -3.56 11.64
C SER A 27 -7.79 -3.65 12.97
N GLY A 28 -7.24 -3.06 14.01
CA GLY A 28 -7.94 -2.77 15.26
C GLY A 28 -8.40 -1.32 15.36
N ALA A 29 -9.02 -0.97 16.49
CA ALA A 29 -9.64 0.35 16.68
C ALA A 29 -8.63 1.49 16.53
N GLY A 30 -7.36 1.27 16.88
CA GLY A 30 -6.31 2.29 16.82
C GLY A 30 -6.02 2.82 15.41
N LEU A 31 -6.38 2.10 14.33
CA LEU A 31 -6.26 2.62 12.96
C LEU A 31 -7.29 3.73 12.70
N SER A 32 -8.50 3.54 13.24
CA SER A 32 -9.67 4.41 13.10
C SER A 32 -9.63 5.59 14.09
N VAL A 33 -8.94 5.48 15.22
CA VAL A 33 -8.89 6.53 16.26
C VAL A 33 -8.40 7.89 15.73
N ALA A 34 -7.37 7.88 14.88
CA ALA A 34 -6.85 9.11 14.29
C ALA A 34 -7.80 9.77 13.26
N ALA A 35 -8.82 9.05 12.79
CA ALA A 35 -9.88 9.60 11.94
C ALA A 35 -10.97 10.35 12.74
N GLY A 36 -11.00 10.17 14.07
CA GLY A 36 -12.04 10.71 14.94
C GLY A 36 -12.92 9.65 15.61
N PHE A 37 -12.80 8.38 15.23
CA PHE A 37 -13.49 7.29 15.93
C PHE A 37 -12.89 7.03 17.31
N ILE A 38 -13.65 6.33 18.15
CA ILE A 38 -13.25 6.01 19.51
C ILE A 38 -12.72 4.58 19.63
N ASP A 39 -11.86 4.35 20.62
CA ASP A 39 -11.44 2.99 20.98
C ASP A 39 -12.44 2.32 21.93
N TRP A 40 -12.20 1.03 22.23
CA TRP A 40 -13.07 0.24 23.10
C TRP A 40 -13.23 0.85 24.50
N LYS A 41 -12.16 1.46 25.03
CA LYS A 41 -12.17 2.05 26.37
C LYS A 41 -13.06 3.28 26.40
N GLN A 42 -12.95 4.13 25.40
CA GLN A 42 -13.79 5.30 25.23
C GLN A 42 -15.26 4.91 24.98
N LEU A 43 -15.53 3.88 24.17
CA LEU A 43 -16.88 3.38 23.90
C LEU A 43 -17.63 2.98 25.18
N LEU A 44 -16.92 2.35 26.12
CA LEU A 44 -17.52 1.86 27.38
C LEU A 44 -17.42 2.87 28.54
N LYS A 45 -16.91 4.09 28.31
CA LYS A 45 -16.73 5.08 29.38
C LYS A 45 -18.04 5.42 30.09
N ASP A 46 -19.09 5.73 29.32
CA ASP A 46 -20.41 6.08 29.89
C ASP A 46 -21.06 4.87 30.56
N ILE A 47 -20.82 3.68 30.00
CA ILE A 47 -21.30 2.41 30.55
C ILE A 47 -20.65 2.11 31.91
N ALA A 48 -19.36 2.38 32.05
CA ALA A 48 -18.66 2.26 33.33
C ALA A 48 -19.22 3.23 34.37
N LEU A 49 -19.44 4.48 33.97
CA LEU A 49 -20.01 5.50 34.85
C LEU A 49 -21.40 5.11 35.37
N GLU A 50 -22.26 4.55 34.54
CA GLU A 50 -23.57 4.04 34.97
C GLU A 50 -23.49 2.89 35.98
N LEU A 51 -22.41 2.11 35.93
CA LEU A 51 -22.13 1.04 36.88
C LEU A 51 -21.37 1.52 38.11
N ASN A 52 -21.12 2.84 38.23
CA ASN A 52 -20.29 3.46 39.27
C ASN A 52 -18.84 2.91 39.28
N LEU A 53 -18.31 2.58 38.09
CA LEU A 53 -16.95 2.13 37.88
C LEU A 53 -16.12 3.19 37.17
N ASP A 54 -14.83 3.20 37.48
CA ASP A 54 -13.85 4.06 36.83
C ASP A 54 -13.19 3.28 35.69
N ILE A 55 -13.56 3.63 34.45
CA ILE A 55 -13.03 2.99 33.23
C ILE A 55 -11.49 2.96 33.20
N ASP A 56 -10.83 3.90 33.88
CA ASP A 56 -9.38 3.99 33.87
C ASP A 56 -8.69 2.95 34.75
N LYS A 57 -9.43 2.36 35.69
CA LYS A 57 -8.96 1.27 36.56
C LYS A 57 -9.33 -0.11 36.01
N GLU A 58 -10.26 -0.17 35.06
CA GLU A 58 -10.71 -1.44 34.47
C GLU A 58 -9.73 -1.97 33.44
N LEU A 59 -9.35 -3.24 33.61
CA LEU A 59 -8.49 -3.98 32.68
C LEU A 59 -9.29 -4.90 31.75
N ASP A 60 -10.43 -5.41 32.23
CA ASP A 60 -11.31 -6.33 31.47
C ASP A 60 -12.58 -5.61 31.02
N LEU A 61 -12.45 -4.93 29.88
CA LEU A 61 -13.54 -4.20 29.24
C LEU A 61 -14.65 -5.12 28.70
N ILE A 62 -14.35 -6.40 28.46
CA ILE A 62 -15.33 -7.38 27.97
C ILE A 62 -16.29 -7.77 29.10
N SER A 63 -15.74 -8.04 30.29
CA SER A 63 -16.56 -8.30 31.48
C SER A 63 -17.39 -7.07 31.87
N LEU A 64 -16.86 -5.86 31.73
CA LEU A 64 -17.61 -4.62 31.96
C LEU A 64 -18.89 -4.53 31.10
N ALA A 65 -18.78 -4.80 29.81
CA ALA A 65 -19.94 -4.83 28.91
C ALA A 65 -20.97 -5.89 29.34
N GLN A 66 -20.52 -7.05 29.82
CA GLN A 66 -21.41 -8.09 30.35
C GLN A 66 -22.13 -7.64 31.63
N TYR A 67 -21.44 -6.96 32.56
CA TYR A 67 -22.06 -6.45 33.79
C TYR A 67 -23.19 -5.47 33.48
N HIS A 68 -23.02 -4.63 32.47
CA HIS A 68 -24.07 -3.73 32.02
C HIS A 68 -25.30 -4.49 31.53
N VAL A 69 -25.12 -5.49 30.66
CA VAL A 69 -26.24 -6.31 30.16
C VAL A 69 -26.91 -7.10 31.29
N ASN A 70 -26.14 -7.64 32.23
CA ASN A 70 -26.68 -8.35 33.39
C ASN A 70 -27.54 -7.43 34.27
N THR A 71 -27.12 -6.17 34.45
CA THR A 71 -27.80 -5.18 35.29
C THR A 71 -29.06 -4.65 34.61
N LYS A 72 -28.98 -4.27 33.33
CA LYS A 72 -30.10 -3.68 32.56
C LYS A 72 -31.02 -4.71 31.93
N ARG A 73 -30.62 -5.99 31.91
CA ARG A 73 -31.29 -7.11 31.22
C ARG A 73 -31.52 -6.85 29.72
N SER A 74 -30.72 -5.99 29.11
CA SER A 74 -30.83 -5.60 27.70
C SER A 74 -29.49 -5.14 27.15
N LYS A 75 -29.26 -5.41 25.86
CA LYS A 75 -28.11 -4.91 25.08
C LYS A 75 -28.42 -3.61 24.34
N SER A 76 -29.66 -3.13 24.39
CA SER A 76 -30.14 -1.99 23.59
C SER A 76 -29.26 -0.74 23.73
N GLN A 77 -28.75 -0.48 24.93
CA GLN A 77 -27.93 0.70 25.19
C GLN A 77 -26.52 0.58 24.59
N LEU A 78 -25.89 -0.61 24.67
CA LEU A 78 -24.62 -0.88 24.00
C LEU A 78 -24.76 -0.75 22.49
N ASN A 79 -25.83 -1.33 21.92
CA ASN A 79 -26.10 -1.24 20.47
C ASN A 79 -26.32 0.22 20.03
N LYS A 80 -27.07 0.98 20.83
CA LYS A 80 -27.30 2.40 20.60
C LYS A 80 -25.98 3.19 20.65
N LYS A 81 -25.12 2.90 21.63
CA LYS A 81 -23.82 3.56 21.75
C LYS A 81 -22.91 3.24 20.55
N ILE A 82 -22.89 2.00 20.06
CA ILE A 82 -22.16 1.66 18.83
C ILE A 82 -22.69 2.46 17.64
N LEU A 83 -24.02 2.60 17.49
CA LEU A 83 -24.60 3.41 16.42
C LEU A 83 -24.22 4.89 16.56
N GLU A 84 -24.35 5.46 17.76
CA GLU A 84 -24.06 6.89 18.00
C GLU A 84 -22.60 7.24 17.70
N GLU A 85 -21.66 6.37 18.03
CA GLU A 85 -20.22 6.66 17.96
C GLU A 85 -19.57 6.29 16.62
N PHE A 86 -20.19 5.39 15.84
CA PHE A 86 -19.59 4.85 14.60
C PHE A 86 -20.38 5.13 13.31
N VAL A 87 -21.51 5.85 13.39
CA VAL A 87 -22.30 6.26 12.20
C VAL A 87 -21.80 7.58 11.59
N GLU A 88 -21.02 8.37 12.34
CA GLU A 88 -20.49 9.63 11.83
C GLU A 88 -19.60 9.44 10.59
N ASP A 89 -19.80 10.30 9.59
CA ASP A 89 -18.99 10.32 8.36
C ASP A 89 -17.67 11.02 8.67
N VAL A 90 -16.65 10.22 8.99
CA VAL A 90 -15.30 10.71 9.29
C VAL A 90 -14.38 10.57 8.08
N GLU A 91 -13.49 11.54 7.92
CA GLU A 91 -12.51 11.50 6.84
C GLU A 91 -11.47 10.39 7.07
N PRO A 92 -11.19 9.55 6.06
CA PRO A 92 -10.19 8.51 6.21
C PRO A 92 -8.79 9.09 6.35
N THR A 93 -8.05 8.57 7.33
CA THR A 93 -6.64 8.90 7.55
C THR A 93 -5.78 8.51 6.36
N GLU A 94 -4.58 9.10 6.24
CA GLU A 94 -3.66 8.75 5.16
C GLU A 94 -3.27 7.26 5.18
N ASN A 95 -3.28 6.60 6.35
CA ASN A 95 -3.04 5.17 6.43
C ASN A 95 -4.11 4.36 5.67
N HIS A 96 -5.40 4.71 5.82
CA HIS A 96 -6.48 4.07 5.05
C HIS A 96 -6.29 4.30 3.55
N ARG A 97 -5.91 5.52 3.17
CA ARG A 97 -5.69 5.89 1.77
C ARG A 97 -4.53 5.12 1.15
N ILE A 98 -3.38 5.01 1.83
CA ILE A 98 -2.24 4.20 1.39
C ILE A 98 -2.63 2.74 1.23
N LEU A 99 -3.23 2.14 2.27
CA LEU A 99 -3.64 0.73 2.24
C LEU A 99 -4.65 0.45 1.11
N SER A 100 -5.51 1.42 0.80
CA SER A 100 -6.48 1.32 -0.28
C SER A 100 -5.87 1.45 -1.67
N ARG A 101 -4.72 2.09 -1.83
CA ARG A 101 -3.98 2.15 -3.11
C ARG A 101 -3.12 0.92 -3.37
N LEU A 102 -2.66 0.25 -2.31
CA LEU A 102 -1.90 -0.99 -2.40
C LEU A 102 -2.76 -2.16 -2.94
N PRO A 103 -2.15 -3.17 -3.58
CA PRO A 103 -2.87 -4.33 -4.15
C PRO A 103 -3.28 -5.37 -3.08
N ILE A 104 -3.79 -4.91 -1.94
CA ILE A 104 -4.22 -5.75 -0.83
C ILE A 104 -5.65 -6.23 -1.12
N LYS A 105 -5.86 -7.54 -1.07
CA LYS A 105 -7.15 -8.19 -1.37
C LYS A 105 -7.91 -8.65 -0.13
N THR A 106 -7.26 -8.72 1.02
CA THR A 106 -7.80 -9.32 2.24
C THR A 106 -7.59 -8.36 3.40
N PHE A 107 -8.70 -7.91 3.98
CA PHE A 107 -8.73 -7.09 5.18
C PHE A 107 -9.55 -7.80 6.24
N TRP A 108 -9.01 -7.86 7.45
CA TRP A 108 -9.69 -8.33 8.64
C TRP A 108 -9.77 -7.19 9.64
N THR A 109 -10.88 -7.09 10.37
CA THR A 109 -11.01 -6.11 11.44
C THR A 109 -11.96 -6.57 12.53
N THR A 110 -11.70 -6.09 13.75
CA THR A 110 -12.60 -6.18 14.89
C THR A 110 -13.43 -4.90 15.08
N ASN A 111 -13.28 -3.91 14.20
CA ASN A 111 -13.98 -2.63 14.28
C ASN A 111 -15.37 -2.71 13.64
N TYR A 112 -16.27 -1.85 14.12
CA TYR A 112 -17.64 -1.74 13.61
C TYR A 112 -17.76 -0.72 12.47
N ASP A 113 -16.88 0.28 12.43
CA ASP A 113 -16.86 1.37 11.45
C ASP A 113 -16.70 0.88 10.00
N THR A 114 -17.08 1.70 9.03
CA THR A 114 -17.03 1.36 7.60
C THR A 114 -15.84 1.97 6.85
N LEU A 115 -14.85 2.50 7.58
CA LEU A 115 -13.83 3.37 7.01
C LEU A 115 -12.94 2.66 5.99
N ILE A 116 -12.64 1.38 6.21
CA ILE A 116 -11.85 0.56 5.28
C ILE A 116 -12.60 0.37 3.95
N GLU A 117 -13.83 -0.12 4.00
CA GLU A 117 -14.62 -0.40 2.80
C GLU A 117 -15.00 0.87 2.05
N ASP A 118 -15.24 1.98 2.74
CA ASP A 118 -15.59 3.25 2.10
C ASP A 118 -14.36 3.90 1.45
N THR A 119 -13.19 3.83 2.09
CA THR A 119 -11.95 4.29 1.46
C THR A 119 -11.62 3.45 0.23
N LEU A 120 -11.75 2.12 0.29
CA LEU A 120 -11.54 1.24 -0.86
C LEU A 120 -12.49 1.58 -2.01
N LYS A 121 -13.79 1.79 -1.73
CA LYS A 121 -14.77 2.23 -2.74
C LYS A 121 -14.40 3.59 -3.33
N GLY A 122 -13.91 4.53 -2.52
CA GLY A 122 -13.42 5.83 -2.98
C GLY A 122 -12.26 5.74 -3.97
N TYR A 123 -11.45 4.67 -3.90
CA TYR A 123 -10.43 4.32 -4.89
C TYR A 123 -10.95 3.44 -6.04
N ASN A 124 -12.26 3.41 -6.26
CA ASN A 124 -12.94 2.64 -7.31
C ASN A 124 -12.74 1.12 -7.22
N LYS A 125 -12.49 0.58 -6.02
CA LYS A 125 -12.41 -0.87 -5.79
C LYS A 125 -13.80 -1.46 -5.49
N ILE A 126 -14.06 -2.65 -6.03
CA ILE A 126 -15.24 -3.45 -5.71
C ILE A 126 -14.97 -4.21 -4.41
N VAL A 127 -15.64 -3.82 -3.34
CA VAL A 127 -15.44 -4.40 -1.99
C VAL A 127 -16.52 -5.43 -1.66
N ASP A 128 -16.10 -6.60 -1.18
CA ASP A 128 -16.97 -7.64 -0.64
C ASP A 128 -16.89 -7.63 0.90
N VAL A 129 -17.86 -7.01 1.56
CA VAL A 129 -17.90 -6.88 3.02
C VAL A 129 -18.59 -8.09 3.63
N LYS A 130 -17.96 -8.70 4.64
CA LYS A 130 -18.40 -9.91 5.33
C LYS A 130 -18.45 -9.65 6.84
N HIS A 131 -19.62 -9.33 7.36
CA HIS A 131 -19.87 -9.12 8.79
C HIS A 131 -20.81 -10.20 9.39
N GLU A 132 -21.37 -11.09 8.56
CA GLU A 132 -22.21 -12.22 8.97
C GLU A 132 -21.74 -13.54 8.36
N VAL A 133 -21.98 -14.65 9.08
CA VAL A 133 -21.59 -15.99 8.63
C VAL A 133 -22.21 -16.37 7.28
N LYS A 134 -23.49 -16.03 7.07
CA LYS A 134 -24.19 -16.35 5.82
C LYS A 134 -23.52 -15.71 4.60
N GLN A 135 -22.92 -14.53 4.77
CA GLN A 135 -22.26 -13.79 3.70
C GLN A 135 -20.97 -14.47 3.23
N LEU A 136 -20.31 -15.28 4.07
CA LEU A 136 -19.08 -16.01 3.71
C LEU A 136 -19.29 -17.01 2.56
N SER A 137 -20.52 -17.52 2.41
CA SER A 137 -20.87 -18.43 1.32
C SER A 137 -21.01 -17.73 -0.04
N ASN A 138 -21.20 -16.41 -0.04
CA ASN A 138 -21.41 -15.62 -1.26
C ASN A 138 -20.10 -14.99 -1.71
N THR A 139 -19.91 -14.83 -3.02
CA THR A 139 -18.76 -14.09 -3.58
C THR A 139 -19.26 -12.95 -4.44
N ARG A 140 -18.89 -11.71 -4.10
CA ARG A 140 -19.20 -10.56 -4.94
C ARG A 140 -18.41 -10.65 -6.25
N HIS A 141 -19.10 -10.57 -7.38
CA HIS A 141 -18.49 -10.64 -8.70
C HIS A 141 -17.51 -9.47 -8.92
N LYS A 142 -16.36 -9.74 -9.54
CA LYS A 142 -15.26 -8.77 -9.80
C LYS A 142 -14.70 -8.08 -8.54
N ARG A 143 -14.87 -8.65 -7.35
CA ARG A 143 -14.31 -8.04 -6.12
C ARG A 143 -12.80 -7.85 -6.22
N ASP A 144 -12.33 -6.66 -5.87
CA ASP A 144 -10.91 -6.32 -5.74
C ASP A 144 -10.39 -6.65 -4.34
N ALA A 145 -11.25 -6.51 -3.32
CA ALA A 145 -10.93 -6.76 -1.92
C ALA A 145 -12.11 -7.36 -1.15
N VAL A 146 -11.79 -8.15 -0.12
CA VAL A 146 -12.74 -8.68 0.87
C VAL A 146 -12.41 -8.05 2.22
N VAL A 147 -13.44 -7.54 2.90
CA VAL A 147 -13.33 -6.97 4.26
C VAL A 147 -14.13 -7.84 5.20
N TYR A 148 -13.43 -8.60 6.05
CA TYR A 148 -14.03 -9.44 7.08
C TYR A 148 -14.11 -8.68 8.40
N LYS A 149 -15.33 -8.47 8.89
CA LYS A 149 -15.61 -7.77 10.15
C LYS A 149 -16.03 -8.80 11.19
N MET A 150 -15.10 -9.20 12.05
CA MET A 150 -15.30 -10.32 12.98
C MET A 150 -16.40 -10.03 14.01
N HIS A 151 -16.52 -8.77 14.42
CA HIS A 151 -17.42 -8.39 15.50
C HIS A 151 -18.69 -7.71 15.01
N GLY A 152 -18.99 -7.83 13.72
CA GLY A 152 -20.17 -7.23 13.11
C GLY A 152 -19.91 -5.86 12.49
N ASP A 153 -21.00 -5.13 12.27
CA ASP A 153 -21.02 -3.88 11.50
C ASP A 153 -21.87 -2.84 12.22
N VAL A 154 -21.48 -1.56 12.13
CA VAL A 154 -22.24 -0.47 12.77
C VAL A 154 -23.68 -0.42 12.29
N ASN A 155 -23.96 -0.67 11.01
CA ASN A 155 -25.31 -0.66 10.45
C ASN A 155 -26.18 -1.84 10.92
N HIS A 156 -25.56 -2.82 11.57
CA HIS A 156 -26.21 -4.02 12.15
C HIS A 156 -25.81 -4.18 13.63
N SER A 157 -25.83 -3.08 14.39
CA SER A 157 -25.34 -3.04 15.78
C SER A 157 -26.01 -4.04 16.72
N SER A 158 -27.24 -4.49 16.41
CA SER A 158 -27.92 -5.57 17.14
C SER A 158 -27.09 -6.86 17.21
N ASP A 159 -26.39 -7.16 16.12
CA ASP A 159 -25.62 -8.39 15.94
C ASP A 159 -24.15 -8.24 16.35
N ALA A 160 -23.73 -7.04 16.73
CA ALA A 160 -22.34 -6.75 17.10
C ALA A 160 -21.84 -7.61 18.28
N ILE A 161 -20.59 -8.04 18.26
CA ILE A 161 -19.96 -8.85 19.31
C ILE A 161 -19.26 -7.92 20.31
N ILE A 162 -19.83 -7.76 21.52
CA ILE A 162 -19.30 -6.83 22.53
C ILE A 162 -19.32 -7.41 23.95
N THR A 163 -20.18 -8.39 24.22
CA THR A 163 -20.38 -8.95 25.57
C THR A 163 -19.58 -10.23 25.77
N LYS A 164 -19.17 -10.51 27.02
CA LYS A 164 -18.44 -11.73 27.37
C LYS A 164 -19.13 -13.01 26.88
N ASP A 165 -20.44 -13.12 27.06
CA ASP A 165 -21.21 -14.29 26.61
C ASP A 165 -21.11 -14.51 25.09
N GLN A 166 -21.02 -13.43 24.31
CA GLN A 166 -20.85 -13.51 22.85
C GLN A 166 -19.45 -13.96 22.46
N TYR A 167 -18.40 -13.45 23.12
CA TYR A 167 -17.02 -13.90 22.93
C TYR A 167 -16.87 -15.39 23.27
N GLU A 168 -17.41 -15.84 24.40
CA GLU A 168 -17.36 -17.26 24.80
C GLU A 168 -18.08 -18.18 23.80
N LYS A 169 -19.18 -17.71 23.18
CA LYS A 169 -19.92 -18.47 22.15
C LYS A 169 -19.45 -18.19 20.72
N TYR A 170 -18.38 -17.43 20.53
CA TYR A 170 -17.93 -17.00 19.20
C TYR A 170 -17.51 -18.20 18.34
N TYR A 171 -16.85 -19.20 18.92
CA TYR A 171 -16.46 -20.41 18.18
C TYR A 171 -17.65 -21.24 17.67
N LEU A 172 -18.81 -21.15 18.32
CA LEU A 172 -20.04 -21.81 17.89
C LEU A 172 -20.80 -20.96 16.87
N SER A 173 -20.98 -19.67 17.16
CA SER A 173 -21.79 -18.76 16.34
C SER A 173 -21.07 -18.30 15.08
N HIS A 174 -19.74 -18.16 15.12
CA HIS A 174 -18.88 -17.60 14.08
C HIS A 174 -17.71 -18.55 13.72
N GLY A 175 -17.83 -19.85 13.98
CA GLY A 175 -16.83 -20.86 13.60
C GLY A 175 -16.34 -20.78 12.15
N PRO A 176 -17.18 -20.45 11.16
CA PRO A 176 -16.72 -20.19 9.79
C PRO A 176 -15.73 -19.03 9.67
N PHE A 177 -15.93 -17.90 10.38
CA PHE A 177 -14.95 -16.80 10.39
C PHE A 177 -13.62 -17.23 10.98
N ILE A 178 -13.64 -17.99 12.09
CA ILE A 178 -12.44 -18.58 12.69
C ILE A 178 -11.68 -19.43 11.66
N THR A 179 -12.42 -20.26 10.93
CA THR A 179 -11.84 -21.16 9.92
C THR A 179 -11.23 -20.38 8.76
N THR A 180 -11.93 -19.36 8.25
CA THR A 180 -11.45 -18.50 7.17
C THR A 180 -10.20 -17.71 7.59
N LEU A 181 -10.22 -17.07 8.77
CA LEU A 181 -9.07 -16.33 9.28
C LEU A 181 -7.87 -17.25 9.52
N SER A 182 -8.10 -18.46 10.03
CA SER A 182 -7.03 -19.45 10.22
C SER A 182 -6.37 -19.81 8.90
N GLY A 183 -7.16 -20.04 7.84
CA GLY A 183 -6.63 -20.31 6.50
C GLY A 183 -5.87 -19.11 5.92
N ASP A 184 -6.37 -17.89 6.11
CA ASP A 184 -5.67 -16.68 5.68
C ASP A 184 -4.34 -16.50 6.43
N LEU A 185 -4.31 -16.65 7.76
CA LEU A 185 -3.07 -16.54 8.56
C LEU A 185 -2.02 -17.57 8.14
N VAL A 186 -2.44 -18.78 7.78
CA VAL A 186 -1.53 -19.84 7.29
C VAL A 186 -1.01 -19.55 5.87
N THR A 187 -1.75 -18.84 5.03
CA THR A 187 -1.41 -18.66 3.60
C THR A 187 -0.92 -17.26 3.23
N LYS A 188 -1.12 -16.28 4.10
CA LYS A 188 -0.81 -14.86 3.87
C LYS A 188 0.08 -14.31 4.96
N THR A 189 0.80 -13.24 4.62
CA THR A 189 1.53 -12.43 5.59
C THR A 189 0.66 -11.28 6.04
N PHE A 190 0.30 -11.27 7.32
CA PHE A 190 -0.50 -10.22 7.94
C PHE A 190 0.36 -9.06 8.44
N LEU A 191 -0.18 -7.84 8.27
CA LEU A 191 0.24 -6.65 8.99
C LEU A 191 -0.89 -6.20 9.93
N PHE A 192 -0.65 -6.29 11.23
CA PHE A 192 -1.56 -5.84 12.29
C PHE A 192 -1.32 -4.35 12.60
N ILE A 193 -2.36 -3.52 12.52
CA ILE A 193 -2.28 -2.08 12.75
C ILE A 193 -3.37 -1.64 13.72
N GLY A 194 -3.01 -0.80 14.70
CA GLY A 194 -3.97 -0.27 15.66
C GLY A 194 -4.58 -1.32 16.58
N PHE A 195 -3.88 -2.43 16.80
CA PHE A 195 -4.40 -3.61 17.45
C PHE A 195 -3.59 -3.96 18.70
N SER A 196 -4.28 -4.19 19.82
CA SER A 196 -3.69 -4.37 21.15
C SER A 196 -3.39 -5.83 21.52
N PHE A 197 -3.75 -6.80 20.66
CA PHE A 197 -3.66 -8.24 20.96
C PHE A 197 -4.36 -8.69 22.24
N SER A 198 -5.27 -7.88 22.75
CA SER A 198 -6.11 -8.19 23.90
C SER A 198 -7.42 -8.88 23.52
N ASP A 199 -7.59 -9.24 22.24
CA ASP A 199 -8.79 -9.87 21.73
C ASP A 199 -8.77 -11.39 21.99
N PRO A 200 -9.71 -11.93 22.79
CA PRO A 200 -9.72 -13.36 23.10
C PRO A 200 -9.98 -14.26 21.89
N ASN A 201 -10.74 -13.79 20.89
CA ASN A 201 -11.04 -14.58 19.70
C ASN A 201 -9.80 -14.70 18.82
N LEU A 202 -9.03 -13.63 18.66
CA LEU A 202 -7.77 -13.71 17.91
C LEU A 202 -6.71 -14.54 18.65
N ASP A 203 -6.57 -14.36 19.97
CA ASP A 203 -5.63 -15.15 20.78
C ASP A 203 -5.92 -16.66 20.66
N TYR A 204 -7.21 -17.03 20.72
CA TYR A 204 -7.65 -18.40 20.47
C TYR A 204 -7.23 -18.93 19.09
N ILE A 205 -7.38 -18.12 18.03
CA ILE A 205 -7.03 -18.50 16.66
C ILE A 205 -5.53 -18.69 16.51
N LEU A 206 -4.73 -17.71 16.95
CA LEU A 206 -3.27 -17.75 16.88
C LEU A 206 -2.71 -18.94 17.65
N SER A 207 -3.24 -19.19 18.85
CA SER A 207 -2.88 -20.36 19.66
C SER A 207 -3.15 -21.68 18.93
N ARG A 208 -4.30 -21.81 18.25
CA ARG A 208 -4.65 -23.03 17.52
C ARG A 208 -3.76 -23.27 16.29
N ILE A 209 -3.42 -22.21 15.55
CA ILE A 209 -2.49 -22.29 14.41
C ILE A 209 -1.12 -22.76 14.90
N ARG A 210 -0.60 -22.14 15.97
CA ARG A 210 0.67 -22.52 16.58
C ARG A 210 0.72 -24.01 16.95
N VAL A 211 -0.31 -24.51 17.63
CA VAL A 211 -0.38 -25.91 18.07
C VAL A 211 -0.44 -26.88 16.88
N ASN A 212 -1.15 -26.53 15.80
CA ASN A 212 -1.36 -27.43 14.67
C ASN A 212 -0.18 -27.48 13.68
N PHE A 213 0.54 -26.38 13.50
CA PHE A 213 1.61 -26.27 12.48
C PHE A 213 3.03 -26.25 13.07
N GLY A 214 3.17 -26.06 14.39
CA GLY A 214 4.46 -25.88 15.05
C GLY A 214 5.08 -24.51 14.75
N GLU A 215 6.09 -24.10 15.52
CA GLU A 215 6.66 -22.75 15.42
C GLU A 215 7.47 -22.51 14.14
N GLU A 216 8.06 -23.56 13.56
CA GLU A 216 8.97 -23.44 12.41
C GLU A 216 8.28 -23.32 11.04
N ASN A 217 7.00 -23.70 10.94
CA ASN A 217 6.30 -23.80 9.65
C ASN A 217 5.22 -22.72 9.44
N ILE A 218 5.18 -21.69 10.29
CA ILE A 218 4.16 -20.64 10.23
C ILE A 218 4.71 -19.41 9.52
N ASN A 219 3.88 -18.77 8.71
CA ASN A 219 4.24 -17.50 8.08
C ASN A 219 4.57 -16.44 9.12
N HIS A 220 5.63 -15.68 8.86
CA HIS A 220 5.90 -14.50 9.64
C HIS A 220 4.86 -13.42 9.34
N HIS A 221 4.34 -12.82 10.41
CA HIS A 221 3.44 -11.67 10.40
C HIS A 221 4.15 -10.47 11.04
N TYR A 222 3.54 -9.30 10.92
CA TYR A 222 4.09 -8.05 11.46
C TYR A 222 3.04 -7.27 12.22
N CYS A 223 3.43 -6.54 13.25
CA CYS A 223 2.57 -5.57 13.92
C CYS A 223 3.32 -4.26 14.19
N PHE A 224 2.62 -3.13 14.15
CA PHE A 224 3.21 -1.87 14.62
C PHE A 224 2.93 -1.66 16.11
N LEU A 225 3.97 -1.35 16.88
CA LEU A 225 3.85 -0.99 18.29
C LEU A 225 4.59 0.31 18.57
N ARG A 226 3.95 1.24 19.29
CA ARG A 226 4.62 2.44 19.78
C ARG A 226 5.47 2.08 21.00
N LYS A 227 6.72 2.56 21.03
CA LYS A 227 7.56 2.45 22.22
C LYS A 227 6.92 3.17 23.40
N VAL A 228 7.01 2.54 24.58
CA VAL A 228 6.68 3.20 25.84
C VAL A 228 7.57 4.44 26.01
N LYS A 229 6.99 5.54 26.52
CA LYS A 229 7.70 6.78 26.80
C LYS A 229 7.41 7.25 28.23
N LEU A 230 8.39 7.87 28.86
CA LEU A 230 8.19 8.55 30.15
C LEU A 230 7.11 9.63 30.00
N GLY A 231 6.14 9.65 30.92
CA GLY A 231 4.94 10.50 30.84
C GLY A 231 3.74 9.84 30.15
N ASP A 232 3.88 8.63 29.59
CA ASP A 232 2.72 7.82 29.21
C ASP A 232 1.85 7.50 30.44
N LYS A 233 0.56 7.20 30.22
CA LYS A 233 -0.35 6.83 31.31
C LYS A 233 0.18 5.60 32.05
N GLY A 234 0.47 5.77 33.35
CA GLY A 234 1.09 4.72 34.17
C GLY A 234 2.62 4.62 34.03
N CYS A 235 3.27 5.64 33.46
CA CYS A 235 4.73 5.82 33.35
C CYS A 235 5.13 7.19 33.94
N ASN A 236 4.76 7.48 35.19
CA ASN A 236 4.89 8.82 35.77
C ASN A 236 6.30 9.14 36.29
N ASN A 237 7.09 8.09 36.56
CA ASN A 237 8.45 8.18 37.08
C ASN A 237 9.34 7.13 36.39
N GLU A 238 10.65 7.18 36.67
CA GLU A 238 11.63 6.29 36.04
C GLU A 238 11.36 4.81 36.34
N ALA A 239 10.94 4.46 37.56
CA ALA A 239 10.65 3.08 37.94
C ALA A 239 9.44 2.52 37.18
N ASP A 240 8.38 3.32 37.03
CA ASP A 240 7.21 2.96 36.22
C ASP A 240 7.60 2.79 34.75
N PHE A 241 8.44 3.68 34.22
CA PHE A 241 8.93 3.63 32.84
C PHE A 241 9.76 2.37 32.59
N GLU A 242 10.69 2.02 33.48
CA GLU A 242 11.46 0.78 33.41
C GLU A 242 10.55 -0.46 33.46
N TYR A 243 9.57 -0.46 34.36
CA TYR A 243 8.59 -1.55 34.48
C TYR A 243 7.77 -1.75 33.20
N GLN A 244 7.21 -0.67 32.65
CA GLN A 244 6.38 -0.74 31.44
C GLN A 244 7.21 -1.07 30.19
N THR A 245 8.44 -0.55 30.10
CA THR A 245 9.39 -0.95 29.05
C THR A 245 9.70 -2.44 29.13
N ARG A 246 9.98 -2.97 30.34
CA ARG A 246 10.21 -4.39 30.54
C ARG A 246 8.97 -5.23 30.17
N LYS A 247 7.78 -4.77 30.55
CA LYS A 247 6.52 -5.42 30.18
C LYS A 247 6.30 -5.45 28.67
N GLN A 248 6.59 -4.34 27.97
CA GLN A 248 6.51 -4.28 26.51
C GLN A 248 7.49 -5.27 25.85
N ILE A 249 8.72 -5.40 26.35
CA ILE A 249 9.68 -6.39 25.85
C ILE A 249 9.13 -7.82 26.00
N LEU A 250 8.59 -8.16 27.16
CA LEU A 250 7.99 -9.49 27.39
C LEU A 250 6.79 -9.75 26.48
N MET A 251 5.95 -8.74 26.25
CA MET A 251 4.84 -8.83 25.31
C MET A 251 5.32 -9.06 23.87
N ILE A 252 6.40 -8.38 23.44
CA ILE A 252 7.00 -8.59 22.12
C ILE A 252 7.55 -10.01 21.97
N GLU A 253 8.20 -10.55 23.01
CA GLU A 253 8.66 -11.94 23.00
C GLU A 253 7.48 -12.93 22.94
N ASP A 254 6.37 -12.64 23.61
CA ASP A 254 5.17 -13.47 23.54
C ASP A 254 4.56 -13.49 22.13
N LEU A 255 4.52 -12.34 21.43
CA LEU A 255 4.07 -12.24 20.05
C LEU A 255 4.88 -13.11 19.08
N LYS A 256 6.18 -13.30 19.33
CA LYS A 256 7.03 -14.18 18.51
C LYS A 256 6.59 -15.63 18.55
N ARG A 257 5.93 -16.08 19.63
CA ARG A 257 5.35 -17.44 19.71
C ARG A 257 4.29 -17.67 18.64
N PHE A 258 3.64 -16.60 18.18
CA PHE A 258 2.64 -16.61 17.11
C PHE A 258 3.24 -16.19 15.76
N SER A 259 4.57 -16.17 15.64
CA SER A 259 5.30 -15.67 14.46
C SER A 259 4.97 -14.23 14.08
N VAL A 260 4.52 -13.41 15.04
CA VAL A 260 4.24 -11.98 14.84
C VAL A 260 5.46 -11.15 15.27
N ASN A 261 6.08 -10.47 14.30
CA ASN A 261 7.23 -9.60 14.54
C ASN A 261 6.78 -8.16 14.79
N ALA A 262 7.12 -7.62 15.96
CA ALA A 262 6.81 -6.23 16.29
C ALA A 262 7.78 -5.26 15.60
N ILE A 263 7.23 -4.27 14.89
CA ILE A 263 7.95 -3.14 14.32
C ILE A 263 7.70 -1.94 15.22
N LEU A 264 8.76 -1.52 15.92
CA LEU A 264 8.69 -0.42 16.87
C LEU A 264 8.70 0.94 16.17
N VAL A 265 7.81 1.83 16.64
CA VAL A 265 7.74 3.24 16.24
C VAL A 265 7.85 4.16 17.44
N GLU A 266 8.35 5.37 17.25
CA GLU A 266 8.46 6.36 18.33
C GLU A 266 7.11 7.05 18.57
N GLN A 267 6.35 7.27 17.50
CA GLN A 267 5.03 7.89 17.50
C GLN A 267 4.16 7.26 16.41
N TYR A 268 2.84 7.36 16.54
CA TYR A 268 1.92 6.72 15.60
C TYR A 268 2.03 7.29 14.18
N GLN A 269 2.43 8.56 14.01
CA GLN A 269 2.68 9.18 12.71
C GLN A 269 3.82 8.51 11.93
N ASP A 270 4.75 7.84 12.61
CA ASP A 270 5.83 7.10 11.94
C ASP A 270 5.26 5.92 11.13
N ILE A 271 4.11 5.36 11.54
CA ILE A 271 3.41 4.30 10.78
C ILE A 271 3.06 4.81 9.39
N THR A 272 2.51 6.02 9.28
CA THR A 272 2.21 6.65 7.98
C THR A 272 3.47 6.78 7.14
N THR A 273 4.58 7.20 7.74
CA THR A 273 5.86 7.34 7.03
C THR A 273 6.38 6.00 6.52
N ILE A 274 6.27 4.93 7.31
CA ILE A 274 6.66 3.57 6.91
C ILE A 274 5.75 3.04 5.79
N LEU A 275 4.43 3.24 5.90
CA LEU A 275 3.47 2.82 4.87
C LEU A 275 3.68 3.57 3.56
N SER A 276 3.99 4.87 3.60
CA SER A 276 4.31 5.68 2.42
C SER A 276 5.58 5.20 1.73
N GLU A 277 6.63 4.86 2.50
CA GLU A 277 7.85 4.29 1.92
C GLU A 277 7.57 2.91 1.31
N LEU A 278 6.75 2.10 1.97
CA LEU A 278 6.31 0.80 1.46
C LEU A 278 5.53 0.93 0.14
N GLU A 279 4.61 1.89 0.04
CA GLU A 279 3.93 2.22 -1.22
C GLU A 279 4.93 2.68 -2.29
N SER A 280 5.88 3.54 -1.93
CA SER A 280 6.93 4.00 -2.85
C SER A 280 7.74 2.83 -3.41
N ARG A 281 8.26 1.94 -2.55
CA ARG A 281 9.06 0.77 -2.98
C ARG A 281 8.24 -0.22 -3.80
N PHE A 282 6.98 -0.40 -3.47
CA PHE A 282 6.07 -1.19 -4.29
C PHE A 282 5.94 -0.59 -5.70
N LYS A 283 5.67 0.72 -5.80
CA LYS A 283 5.53 1.44 -7.06
C LYS A 283 6.81 1.46 -7.90
N ARG A 284 8.00 1.52 -7.29
CA ARG A 284 9.30 1.48 -8.00
C ARG A 284 9.51 0.20 -8.84
N ASN A 285 8.70 -0.85 -8.63
CA ASN A 285 8.70 -2.03 -9.50
C ASN A 285 7.97 -1.83 -10.85
N SER A 286 7.19 -0.76 -10.96
CA SER A 286 6.46 -0.38 -12.17
C SER A 286 7.11 0.86 -12.77
N ILE A 287 7.53 0.72 -14.03
CA ILE A 287 8.32 1.69 -14.77
C ILE A 287 7.50 2.20 -15.94
N PHE A 288 7.27 3.51 -15.99
CA PHE A 288 6.69 4.15 -17.16
C PHE A 288 7.78 4.51 -18.16
N ILE A 289 7.57 4.23 -19.44
CA ILE A 289 8.45 4.73 -20.51
C ILE A 289 7.70 5.84 -21.24
N SER A 290 8.12 7.09 -20.97
CA SER A 290 7.64 8.29 -21.61
C SER A 290 8.49 8.62 -22.83
N GLY A 291 7.84 8.99 -23.93
CA GLY A 291 8.53 9.53 -25.09
C GLY A 291 7.66 9.60 -26.32
N SER A 292 8.07 10.46 -27.25
CA SER A 292 7.49 10.59 -28.58
C SER A 292 8.58 11.05 -29.54
N ALA A 293 8.56 10.56 -30.78
CA ALA A 293 9.58 10.92 -31.75
C ALA A 293 9.01 10.86 -33.17
N GLU A 294 9.01 12.00 -33.85
CA GLU A 294 8.93 12.08 -35.31
C GLU A 294 10.34 11.95 -35.90
N GLU A 295 11.31 12.62 -35.29
CA GLU A 295 12.73 12.55 -35.62
C GLU A 295 13.55 11.98 -34.44
N TYR A 296 14.71 11.39 -34.75
CA TYR A 296 15.55 10.67 -33.79
C TYR A 296 16.95 11.27 -33.64
N GLY A 297 17.18 12.48 -34.18
CA GLY A 297 18.47 13.17 -34.17
C GLY A 297 19.65 12.25 -34.49
N ASP A 298 20.72 12.39 -33.71
CA ASP A 298 21.98 11.65 -33.86
C ASP A 298 21.84 10.14 -33.75
N TRP A 299 20.77 9.61 -33.14
CA TRP A 299 20.56 8.16 -33.06
C TRP A 299 20.14 7.57 -34.41
N GLY A 300 19.32 8.31 -35.16
CA GLY A 300 18.60 7.77 -36.31
C GLY A 300 17.58 6.69 -35.91
N ARG A 301 16.59 6.50 -36.76
CA ARG A 301 15.40 5.65 -36.46
C ARG A 301 15.75 4.23 -36.07
N SER A 302 16.65 3.56 -36.80
CA SER A 302 16.98 2.15 -36.55
C SER A 302 17.61 1.92 -35.17
N ARG A 303 18.61 2.74 -34.78
CA ARG A 303 19.24 2.61 -33.45
C ARG A 303 18.29 3.02 -32.33
N ALA A 304 17.47 4.05 -32.54
CA ALA A 304 16.45 4.47 -31.59
C ALA A 304 15.44 3.34 -31.31
N MET A 305 14.90 2.69 -32.35
CA MET A 305 13.97 1.56 -32.17
C MET A 305 14.64 0.41 -31.44
N LYS A 306 15.89 0.09 -31.79
CA LYS A 306 16.65 -0.98 -31.14
C LYS A 306 16.93 -0.68 -29.66
N LEU A 307 17.24 0.57 -29.31
CA LEU A 307 17.43 1.02 -27.93
C LEU A 307 16.16 0.76 -27.11
N VAL A 308 15.03 1.31 -27.57
CA VAL A 308 13.76 1.27 -26.83
C VAL A 308 13.22 -0.16 -26.72
N HIS A 309 13.34 -0.95 -27.79
CA HIS A 309 12.99 -2.37 -27.82
C HIS A 309 13.82 -3.17 -26.79
N LYS A 310 15.15 -3.07 -26.86
CA LYS A 310 16.04 -3.78 -25.93
C LYS A 310 15.86 -3.33 -24.47
N LEU A 311 15.60 -2.04 -24.25
CA LEU A 311 15.34 -1.49 -22.92
C LEU A 311 14.11 -2.16 -22.31
N SER A 312 12.99 -2.13 -23.04
CA SER A 312 11.74 -2.77 -22.62
C SER A 312 11.93 -4.26 -22.30
N ALA A 313 12.58 -5.01 -23.21
CA ALA A 313 12.91 -6.42 -23.00
C ALA A 313 13.74 -6.64 -21.72
N LYS A 314 14.76 -5.79 -21.50
CA LYS A 314 15.65 -5.90 -20.34
C LYS A 314 14.92 -5.62 -19.02
N LEU A 315 13.97 -4.69 -19.00
CA LEU A 315 13.15 -4.40 -17.83
C LEU A 315 12.27 -5.59 -17.45
N ILE A 316 11.58 -6.21 -18.42
CA ILE A 316 10.81 -7.43 -18.20
C ILE A 316 11.72 -8.55 -17.68
N ALA A 317 12.90 -8.73 -18.29
CA ALA A 317 13.84 -9.78 -17.91
C ALA A 317 14.29 -9.68 -16.43
N LYS A 318 14.25 -8.47 -15.86
CA LYS A 318 14.55 -8.14 -14.46
C LYS A 318 13.32 -8.13 -13.53
N ASN A 319 12.17 -8.63 -14.00
CA ASN A 319 10.89 -8.70 -13.27
C ASN A 319 10.26 -7.34 -12.94
N TYR A 320 10.59 -6.31 -13.71
CA TYR A 320 9.86 -5.04 -13.65
C TYR A 320 8.58 -5.12 -14.48
N ARG A 321 7.62 -4.27 -14.11
CA ARG A 321 6.41 -4.02 -14.90
C ARG A 321 6.64 -2.77 -15.75
N VAL A 322 6.37 -2.85 -17.05
CA VAL A 322 6.51 -1.77 -18.02
C VAL A 322 5.14 -1.19 -18.32
N ILE A 323 5.01 0.12 -18.21
CA ILE A 323 3.78 0.88 -18.50
C ILE A 323 4.07 1.84 -19.64
N ASN A 324 3.17 1.90 -20.63
CA ASN A 324 3.35 2.72 -21.83
C ASN A 324 2.03 3.39 -22.26
N GLY A 325 2.09 4.69 -22.57
CA GLY A 325 0.98 5.48 -23.11
C GLY A 325 0.74 5.34 -24.63
N PHE A 326 1.47 4.44 -25.29
CA PHE A 326 1.58 4.32 -26.76
C PHE A 326 2.17 5.59 -27.40
N GLY A 327 3.36 6.00 -26.96
CA GLY A 327 4.05 7.18 -27.52
C GLY A 327 4.28 7.09 -29.03
N TRP A 328 3.96 8.15 -29.76
CA TRP A 328 4.14 8.21 -31.21
C TRP A 328 5.59 7.93 -31.61
N GLY A 329 5.79 7.07 -32.61
CA GLY A 329 7.11 6.73 -33.14
C GLY A 329 7.98 5.83 -32.26
N ILE A 330 7.63 5.54 -31.00
CA ILE A 330 8.40 4.64 -30.12
C ILE A 330 7.56 3.52 -29.47
N GLY A 331 6.24 3.68 -29.40
CA GLY A 331 5.33 2.80 -28.64
C GLY A 331 5.39 1.34 -29.08
N SER A 332 5.34 1.08 -30.38
CA SER A 332 5.39 -0.28 -30.93
C SER A 332 6.68 -1.01 -30.58
N ALA A 333 7.83 -0.32 -30.54
CA ALA A 333 9.11 -0.92 -30.18
C ALA A 333 9.15 -1.33 -28.70
N ILE A 334 8.58 -0.51 -27.80
CA ILE A 334 8.44 -0.84 -26.38
C ILE A 334 7.61 -2.12 -26.21
N ILE A 335 6.46 -2.19 -26.88
CA ILE A 335 5.52 -3.31 -26.79
C ILE A 335 6.19 -4.58 -27.31
N ASN A 336 6.79 -4.53 -28.50
CA ASN A 336 7.43 -5.68 -29.11
C ASN A 336 8.60 -6.21 -28.26
N GLY A 337 9.42 -5.33 -27.70
CA GLY A 337 10.50 -5.73 -26.81
C GLY A 337 10.01 -6.40 -25.53
N ALA A 338 8.93 -5.88 -24.93
CA ALA A 338 8.34 -6.51 -23.75
C ALA A 338 7.75 -7.89 -24.09
N LEU A 339 6.92 -7.97 -25.13
CA LEU A 339 6.26 -9.21 -25.54
C LEU A 339 7.27 -10.29 -25.97
N GLU A 340 8.33 -9.92 -26.69
CA GLU A 340 9.40 -10.86 -27.04
C GLU A 340 9.98 -11.51 -25.78
N GLN A 341 10.30 -10.72 -24.76
CA GLN A 341 10.84 -11.25 -23.51
C GLN A 341 9.82 -12.11 -22.76
N ILE A 342 8.54 -11.69 -22.70
CA ILE A 342 7.47 -12.44 -22.02
C ILE A 342 7.28 -13.81 -22.68
N TYR A 343 7.12 -13.83 -24.00
CA TYR A 343 6.86 -15.05 -24.77
C TYR A 343 8.09 -15.95 -24.90
N SER A 344 9.31 -15.43 -24.73
CA SER A 344 10.51 -16.26 -24.67
C SER A 344 10.54 -17.21 -23.47
N ASN A 345 9.86 -16.86 -22.36
CA ASN A 345 9.79 -17.70 -21.16
C ASN A 345 8.48 -17.48 -20.38
N PRO A 346 7.35 -18.03 -20.86
CA PRO A 346 6.01 -17.77 -20.31
C PRO A 346 5.79 -18.38 -18.91
N LYS A 347 6.69 -19.26 -18.44
CA LYS A 347 6.65 -19.77 -17.05
C LYS A 347 7.27 -18.80 -16.05
N LYS A 348 8.12 -17.88 -16.52
CA LYS A 348 8.85 -16.93 -15.69
C LYS A 348 8.24 -15.54 -15.73
N TYR A 349 7.68 -15.14 -16.86
CA TYR A 349 7.17 -13.80 -17.10
C TYR A 349 5.66 -13.84 -17.38
N SER A 350 4.94 -12.78 -16.98
CA SER A 350 3.50 -12.64 -17.17
C SER A 350 3.18 -11.45 -18.09
N GLU A 351 2.10 -11.56 -18.86
CA GLU A 351 1.52 -10.43 -19.59
C GLU A 351 1.11 -9.27 -18.66
N ASP A 352 0.83 -9.55 -17.37
CA ASP A 352 0.56 -8.51 -16.36
C ASP A 352 1.74 -7.54 -16.15
N GLN A 353 2.95 -7.95 -16.56
CA GLN A 353 4.13 -7.09 -16.57
C GLN A 353 4.09 -6.02 -17.66
N LEU A 354 3.19 -6.08 -18.63
CA LEU A 354 3.03 -5.06 -19.66
C LEU A 354 1.66 -4.39 -19.55
N VAL A 355 1.64 -3.08 -19.34
CA VAL A 355 0.41 -2.28 -19.33
C VAL A 355 0.45 -1.27 -20.44
N ILE A 356 -0.52 -1.37 -21.34
CA ILE A 356 -0.67 -0.45 -22.46
C ILE A 356 -1.93 0.37 -22.23
N LYS A 357 -1.78 1.69 -22.20
CA LYS A 357 -2.91 2.62 -22.05
C LYS A 357 -2.80 3.68 -23.14
N PRO A 358 -3.24 3.38 -24.38
CA PRO A 358 -3.15 4.32 -25.47
C PRO A 358 -4.00 5.55 -25.17
N PHE A 359 -3.51 6.73 -25.56
CA PHE A 359 -4.26 7.96 -25.41
C PHE A 359 -5.54 7.95 -26.27
N PRO A 360 -6.68 8.42 -25.75
CA PRO A 360 -7.90 8.57 -26.53
C PRO A 360 -7.64 9.51 -27.72
N GLN A 361 -8.18 9.14 -28.90
CA GLN A 361 -8.04 9.91 -30.14
C GLN A 361 -9.24 10.83 -30.41
N PHE A 362 -10.35 10.61 -29.70
CA PHE A 362 -11.59 11.35 -29.85
C PHE A 362 -12.12 11.73 -28.47
N ALA A 363 -12.81 12.87 -28.37
CA ALA A 363 -13.50 13.25 -27.14
C ALA A 363 -14.58 12.21 -26.81
N THR A 364 -14.78 11.94 -25.53
CA THR A 364 -15.75 10.94 -25.06
C THR A 364 -16.55 11.50 -23.89
N GLY A 365 -17.88 11.36 -23.96
CA GLY A 365 -18.78 11.96 -22.97
C GLY A 365 -18.75 13.48 -23.03
N GLU A 366 -18.73 14.12 -21.87
CA GLU A 366 -18.74 15.59 -21.73
C GLU A 366 -17.33 16.21 -21.64
N LYS A 367 -16.28 15.38 -21.55
CA LYS A 367 -14.90 15.88 -21.37
C LYS A 367 -14.22 16.14 -22.71
N GLU A 368 -13.55 17.28 -22.81
CA GLU A 368 -12.68 17.59 -23.94
C GLU A 368 -11.42 16.73 -23.93
N LEU A 369 -10.80 16.60 -25.11
CA LEU A 369 -9.62 15.74 -25.32
C LEU A 369 -8.43 16.11 -24.40
N PRO A 370 -8.09 17.39 -24.17
CA PRO A 370 -7.01 17.76 -23.26
C PRO A 370 -7.26 17.32 -21.81
N GLU A 371 -8.50 17.45 -21.32
CA GLU A 371 -8.88 17.02 -19.97
C GLU A 371 -8.78 15.49 -19.84
N LEU A 372 -9.27 14.76 -20.84
CA LEU A 372 -9.13 13.29 -20.90
C LEU A 372 -7.66 12.85 -20.90
N TRP A 373 -6.81 13.51 -21.68
CA TRP A 373 -5.37 13.21 -21.69
C TRP A 373 -4.72 13.46 -20.33
N GLN A 374 -5.08 14.55 -19.65
CA GLN A 374 -4.57 14.84 -18.32
C GLN A 374 -4.99 13.76 -17.30
N ASP A 375 -6.27 13.38 -17.29
CA ASP A 375 -6.78 12.30 -16.44
C ASP A 375 -6.06 10.97 -16.70
N TYR A 376 -5.83 10.63 -17.97
CA TYR A 376 -5.12 9.42 -18.36
C TYR A 376 -3.67 9.43 -17.89
N ARG A 377 -2.93 10.54 -18.07
CA ARG A 377 -1.55 10.68 -17.58
C ARG A 377 -1.47 10.50 -16.08
N THR A 378 -2.29 11.24 -15.34
CA THR A 378 -2.34 11.17 -13.88
C THR A 378 -2.59 9.75 -13.40
N LYS A 379 -3.56 9.05 -14.00
CA LYS A 379 -3.89 7.65 -13.66
C LYS A 379 -2.77 6.67 -14.03
N MET A 380 -2.12 6.84 -15.19
CA MET A 380 -1.01 5.98 -15.61
C MET A 380 0.20 6.13 -14.68
N ILE A 381 0.61 7.37 -14.43
CA ILE A 381 1.79 7.68 -13.62
C ILE A 381 1.57 7.28 -12.17
N SER A 382 0.32 7.33 -11.66
CA SER A 382 0.01 6.92 -10.28
C SER A 382 0.32 5.45 -9.95
N LEU A 383 0.44 4.61 -10.99
CA LEU A 383 0.79 3.19 -10.88
C LEU A 383 2.30 2.96 -10.90
N THR A 384 3.10 4.00 -11.05
CA THR A 384 4.53 3.94 -11.34
C THR A 384 5.33 4.57 -10.21
N GLY A 385 6.57 4.12 -10.02
CA GLY A 385 7.52 4.77 -9.10
C GLY A 385 8.77 5.26 -9.80
N ILE A 386 9.01 4.81 -11.03
CA ILE A 386 10.13 5.23 -11.86
C ILE A 386 9.57 5.55 -13.25
N ILE A 387 10.07 6.62 -13.86
CA ILE A 387 9.70 7.03 -15.21
C ILE A 387 10.98 7.26 -16.02
N ILE A 388 11.05 6.65 -17.20
CA ILE A 388 12.16 6.81 -18.13
C ILE A 388 11.69 7.72 -19.26
N PHE A 389 12.46 8.77 -19.56
CA PHE A 389 12.16 9.69 -20.66
C PHE A 389 13.12 9.46 -21.82
N CYS A 390 12.57 9.38 -23.04
CA CYS A 390 13.37 9.31 -24.26
C CYS A 390 12.74 10.16 -25.37
N PHE A 391 13.60 10.85 -26.13
CA PHE A 391 13.22 11.78 -27.20
C PHE A 391 12.28 12.88 -26.69
N GLY A 392 11.10 13.03 -27.28
CA GLY A 392 10.11 14.03 -26.93
C GLY A 392 10.03 15.14 -27.96
N ASN A 393 9.75 14.77 -29.20
CA ASN A 393 9.43 15.71 -30.28
C ASN A 393 8.19 15.29 -31.04
N LYS A 394 7.57 16.27 -31.70
CA LYS A 394 6.40 16.12 -32.56
C LYS A 394 6.54 17.02 -33.78
N TYR A 395 5.88 16.64 -34.86
CA TYR A 395 5.71 17.53 -36.00
C TYR A 395 4.60 18.55 -35.71
N ASP A 396 4.93 19.84 -35.81
CA ASP A 396 3.91 20.89 -35.79
C ASP A 396 3.46 21.21 -37.22
N GLU A 397 2.23 20.84 -37.55
CA GLU A 397 1.64 21.12 -38.87
C GLU A 397 1.54 22.63 -39.16
N LYS A 398 1.41 23.47 -38.12
CA LYS A 398 1.26 24.92 -38.28
C LYS A 398 2.60 25.59 -38.60
N GLY A 399 3.64 25.28 -37.83
CA GLY A 399 5.00 25.76 -38.04
C GLY A 399 5.76 25.03 -39.16
N LYS A 400 5.29 23.85 -39.58
CA LYS A 400 5.98 22.91 -40.48
C LYS A 400 7.38 22.53 -40.00
N ASP A 401 7.54 22.41 -38.69
CA ASP A 401 8.82 22.16 -38.06
C ASP A 401 8.70 21.07 -36.98
N ILE A 402 9.83 20.48 -36.61
CA ILE A 402 9.94 19.55 -35.49
C ILE A 402 10.10 20.37 -34.22
N ILE A 403 9.12 20.24 -33.31
CA ILE A 403 9.14 20.94 -32.03
C ILE A 403 9.16 19.95 -30.86
N ASN A 404 9.55 20.45 -29.70
CA ASN A 404 9.49 19.71 -28.45
C ASN A 404 8.04 19.29 -28.12
N ALA A 405 7.88 18.09 -27.55
CA ALA A 405 6.58 17.51 -27.25
C ALA A 405 6.10 17.88 -25.84
N ASP A 406 5.15 18.81 -25.74
CA ASP A 406 4.56 19.28 -24.47
C ASP A 406 4.03 18.13 -23.59
N GLY A 407 3.60 17.02 -24.19
CA GLY A 407 3.11 15.84 -23.47
C GLY A 407 4.17 15.20 -22.57
N VAL A 408 5.41 15.14 -23.04
CA VAL A 408 6.55 14.56 -22.30
C VAL A 408 6.90 15.43 -21.09
N GLU A 409 6.85 16.74 -21.26
CA GLU A 409 7.05 17.70 -20.16
C GLU A 409 5.90 17.66 -19.14
N THR A 410 4.67 17.47 -19.60
CA THR A 410 3.50 17.30 -18.72
C THR A 410 3.65 16.03 -17.89
N GLU A 411 4.09 14.93 -18.50
CA GLU A 411 4.35 13.67 -17.80
C GLU A 411 5.48 13.80 -16.77
N PHE A 412 6.51 14.59 -17.06
CA PHE A 412 7.57 14.92 -16.10
C PHE A 412 7.06 15.69 -14.89
N LYS A 413 6.21 16.71 -15.08
CA LYS A 413 5.63 17.48 -13.98
C LYS A 413 4.77 16.59 -13.07
N ILE A 414 3.87 15.80 -13.67
CA ILE A 414 3.02 14.86 -12.93
C ILE A 414 3.87 13.85 -12.16
N ALA A 415 4.94 13.33 -12.78
CA ALA A 415 5.84 12.39 -12.13
C ALA A 415 6.49 12.97 -10.87
N LEU A 416 6.98 14.21 -10.93
CA LEU A 416 7.56 14.88 -9.76
C LEU A 416 6.51 15.13 -8.67
N GLU A 417 5.31 15.60 -9.03
CA GLU A 417 4.21 15.84 -8.09
C GLU A 417 3.77 14.55 -7.36
N GLN A 418 3.83 13.41 -8.04
CA GLN A 418 3.47 12.10 -7.48
C GLN A 418 4.66 11.37 -6.81
N GLY A 419 5.83 12.01 -6.72
CA GLY A 419 7.02 11.44 -6.09
C GLY A 419 7.67 10.29 -6.88
N CYS A 420 7.45 10.22 -8.18
CA CYS A 420 8.15 9.28 -9.07
C CYS A 420 9.59 9.74 -9.32
N LEU A 421 10.47 8.78 -9.62
CA LEU A 421 11.89 9.04 -9.89
C LEU A 421 12.16 9.12 -11.41
N PRO A 422 12.51 10.30 -11.95
CA PRO A 422 12.71 10.49 -13.38
C PRO A 422 14.11 10.13 -13.87
N ILE A 423 14.20 9.29 -14.90
CA ILE A 423 15.45 8.87 -15.57
C ILE A 423 15.40 9.36 -17.02
N PRO A 424 15.85 10.60 -17.30
CA PRO A 424 15.91 11.12 -18.66
C PRO A 424 17.14 10.62 -19.40
N LEU A 425 16.93 10.05 -20.59
CA LEU A 425 18.01 9.64 -21.50
C LEU A 425 18.49 10.87 -22.29
N GLY A 426 19.31 11.71 -21.66
CA GLY A 426 19.74 13.00 -22.23
C GLY A 426 20.32 12.90 -23.64
N SER A 427 20.97 11.78 -23.98
CA SER A 427 21.54 11.53 -25.30
C SER A 427 20.51 11.37 -26.43
N THR A 428 19.22 11.27 -26.10
CA THR A 428 18.11 11.19 -27.07
C THR A 428 17.57 12.55 -27.52
N GLY A 429 18.09 13.66 -26.96
CA GLY A 429 17.79 15.02 -27.42
C GLY A 429 16.39 15.53 -27.04
N TYR A 430 15.97 16.61 -27.72
CA TYR A 430 14.64 17.24 -27.62
C TYR A 430 14.23 17.54 -26.16
N SER A 431 12.93 17.45 -25.82
CA SER A 431 12.44 17.68 -24.45
C SER A 431 13.23 16.85 -23.42
N THR A 432 13.62 15.61 -23.72
CA THR A 432 14.37 14.77 -22.77
C THR A 432 15.72 15.37 -22.37
N LYS A 433 16.42 16.08 -23.26
CA LYS A 433 17.69 16.76 -22.92
C LYS A 433 17.46 17.90 -21.93
N GLU A 434 16.36 18.63 -22.07
CA GLU A 434 15.97 19.70 -21.14
C GLU A 434 15.58 19.12 -19.78
N LEU A 435 14.79 18.05 -19.76
CA LEU A 435 14.45 17.32 -18.53
C LEU A 435 15.69 16.79 -17.82
N TRP A 436 16.68 16.29 -18.57
CA TRP A 436 17.95 15.84 -18.00
C TRP A 436 18.69 16.96 -17.27
N LYS A 437 18.76 18.17 -17.85
CA LYS A 437 19.37 19.33 -17.19
C LYS A 437 18.66 19.65 -15.87
N VAL A 438 17.32 19.68 -15.90
CA VAL A 438 16.50 19.92 -14.70
C VAL A 438 16.75 18.86 -13.62
N VAL A 439 16.87 17.58 -13.99
CA VAL A 439 17.13 16.49 -13.04
C VAL A 439 18.52 16.59 -12.43
N ILE A 440 19.54 16.99 -13.20
CA ILE A 440 20.90 17.18 -12.68
C ILE A 440 20.99 18.40 -11.78
N ASP A 441 20.35 19.52 -12.16
CA ASP A 441 20.33 20.75 -11.36
C ASP A 441 19.61 20.53 -10.02
N LYS A 442 18.51 19.74 -10.04
CA LYS A 442 17.74 19.35 -8.85
C LYS A 442 18.08 17.96 -8.32
N PHE A 443 19.31 17.49 -8.57
CA PHE A 443 19.68 16.11 -8.27
C PHE A 443 19.48 15.74 -6.80
N GLU A 444 19.92 16.60 -5.87
CA GLU A 444 19.81 16.32 -4.43
C GLU A 444 18.37 16.26 -3.94
N ASP A 445 17.46 17.03 -4.54
CA ASP A 445 16.04 17.03 -4.18
C ASP A 445 15.34 15.74 -4.65
N ILE A 446 15.73 15.23 -5.81
CA ILE A 446 15.10 14.06 -6.44
C ILE A 446 15.70 12.74 -5.94
N TYR A 447 17.04 12.66 -5.92
CA TYR A 447 17.78 11.41 -5.68
C TYR A 447 18.56 11.40 -4.35
N GLY A 448 18.55 12.51 -3.61
CA GLY A 448 19.39 12.69 -2.43
C GLY A 448 20.87 12.81 -2.81
N LYS A 449 21.76 12.41 -1.89
CA LYS A 449 23.22 12.58 -2.04
C LYS A 449 23.94 11.37 -2.65
N ASP A 450 23.27 10.61 -3.52
CA ASP A 450 23.83 9.38 -4.08
C ASP A 450 24.71 9.62 -5.31
N LYS A 451 26.02 9.56 -5.08
CA LYS A 451 27.02 9.83 -6.11
C LYS A 451 27.02 8.80 -7.25
N GLU A 452 26.61 7.56 -7.00
CA GLU A 452 26.59 6.52 -8.04
C GLU A 452 25.46 6.78 -9.03
N ILE A 453 24.26 7.11 -8.53
CA ILE A 453 23.13 7.48 -9.39
C ILE A 453 23.48 8.71 -10.22
N LYS A 454 24.12 9.73 -9.60
CA LYS A 454 24.53 10.95 -10.31
C LYS A 454 25.46 10.63 -11.48
N LYS A 455 26.49 9.81 -11.24
CA LYS A 455 27.45 9.40 -12.27
C LYS A 455 26.79 8.65 -13.43
N GLU A 456 25.87 7.73 -13.14
CA GLU A 456 25.16 7.00 -14.18
C GLU A 456 24.22 7.92 -14.97
N LEU A 457 23.53 8.89 -14.32
CA LEU A 457 22.74 9.92 -15.02
C LEU A 457 23.62 10.82 -15.90
N GLU A 458 24.81 11.22 -15.43
CA GLU A 458 25.79 11.98 -16.21
C GLU A 458 26.25 11.21 -17.46
N THR A 459 26.39 9.88 -17.34
CA THR A 459 26.70 9.02 -18.50
C THR A 459 25.59 9.05 -19.54
N LEU A 460 24.33 9.12 -19.13
CA LEU A 460 23.17 9.17 -20.02
C LEU A 460 23.06 10.48 -20.82
N GLU A 461 23.87 11.49 -20.51
CA GLU A 461 23.82 12.78 -21.20
C GLU A 461 24.19 12.66 -22.69
N ASN A 462 25.26 11.92 -22.98
CA ASN A 462 25.90 11.92 -24.31
C ASN A 462 26.20 10.49 -24.83
N GLU A 463 25.94 9.43 -24.05
CA GLU A 463 26.21 8.05 -24.49
C GLU A 463 25.26 7.63 -25.63
N GLN A 464 25.82 7.21 -26.76
CA GLN A 464 25.09 6.81 -27.98
C GLN A 464 25.10 5.29 -28.23
N ASN A 465 25.78 4.51 -27.39
CA ASN A 465 25.72 3.06 -27.44
C ASN A 465 24.49 2.55 -26.66
N ALA A 466 23.55 1.93 -27.38
CA ALA A 466 22.30 1.42 -26.80
C ALA A 466 22.50 0.49 -25.60
N ASP A 467 23.46 -0.43 -25.67
CA ASP A 467 23.68 -1.42 -24.62
C ASP A 467 24.27 -0.77 -23.35
N LYS A 468 25.12 0.25 -23.50
CA LYS A 468 25.64 1.03 -22.37
C LYS A 468 24.56 1.91 -21.73
N VAL A 469 23.73 2.59 -22.53
CA VAL A 469 22.58 3.36 -22.04
C VAL A 469 21.67 2.45 -21.20
N ILE A 470 21.30 1.28 -21.72
CA ILE A 470 20.47 0.32 -21.00
C ILE A 470 21.16 -0.15 -19.71
N GLN A 471 22.47 -0.42 -19.74
CA GLN A 471 23.20 -0.83 -18.55
C GLN A 471 23.18 0.24 -17.46
N SER A 472 23.41 1.52 -17.81
CA SER A 472 23.33 2.64 -16.88
C SER A 472 21.93 2.81 -16.30
N VAL A 473 20.88 2.72 -17.13
CA VAL A 473 19.48 2.76 -16.67
C VAL A 473 19.20 1.64 -15.67
N ILE A 474 19.60 0.40 -15.96
CA ILE A 474 19.39 -0.74 -15.06
C ILE A 474 20.14 -0.53 -13.74
N ARG A 475 21.38 -0.04 -13.76
CA ARG A 475 22.14 0.26 -12.53
C ARG A 475 21.46 1.32 -11.67
N ILE A 476 20.94 2.38 -12.30
CA ILE A 476 20.16 3.42 -11.61
C ILE A 476 18.94 2.79 -10.92
N ILE A 477 18.15 2.00 -11.65
CA ILE A 477 16.94 1.34 -11.12
C ILE A 477 17.29 0.36 -9.97
N GLU A 478 18.34 -0.43 -10.13
CA GLU A 478 18.78 -1.36 -9.08
C GLU A 478 19.23 -0.60 -7.82
N LYS A 479 19.96 0.51 -7.98
CA LYS A 479 20.39 1.36 -6.85
C LYS A 479 19.21 2.04 -6.15
N ILE A 480 18.24 2.53 -6.91
CA ILE A 480 16.98 3.09 -6.39
C ILE A 480 16.22 2.07 -5.54
N ASN A 481 16.23 0.80 -5.93
CA ASN A 481 15.54 -0.29 -5.22
C ASN A 481 16.37 -0.93 -4.09
N GLN A 482 17.66 -0.63 -3.99
CA GLN A 482 18.50 -1.02 -2.85
C GLN A 482 18.36 -0.09 -1.64
N LYS A 483 17.90 1.15 -1.87
CA LYS A 483 17.58 2.13 -0.83
C LYS A 483 16.20 1.85 -0.25
#